data_AF-A0A931YEM1-F1
#
_entry.id   AF-A0A931YEM1-F1
#
_cell.length_a   1.000
_cell.length_b   1.000
_cell.length_c   1.000
_cell.angle_alpha   90.00
_cell.angle_beta   90.00
_cell.angle_gamma   90.00
#
_symmetry.space_group_name_H-M   'P 1'
#
loop_
_entity.id
_entity.type
_entity.pdbx_description
1 polymer ?
#
loop_
_entity_poly.entity_id
_entity_poly.type
_entity_poly.pdbx_seq_one_letter_code
_entity_poly.pdbx_strand_id
1 'polypeptide(L)'
;AVYVNVHVGGVVRSTDGGRTWTPTLDIEADVHQVLAHPARAGLVLAAAAIGLGVSADGGQTWRFDTDGLHARYLRAVTVAGDTVLISASTGPGGRRAAVYRQRLDDGGPFERCRDGLPEWFRGNIDTACLAAAGSIVAFGTEDGRVFRSDDEGATWTLVAKGLPAVRCVALALAPARGQLTSPRVAPPTSFGL
;
A
#
# COMPACT_ATOMS: atom_id res chain seq x y z
N ALA A 1 -2.89 -17.04 -7.60
CA ALA A 1 -2.58 -17.58 -6.25
C ALA A 1 -3.31 -16.74 -5.22
N VAL A 2 -3.67 -17.32 -4.07
CA VAL A 2 -4.25 -16.60 -2.93
C VAL A 2 -3.21 -16.61 -1.81
N TYR A 3 -3.05 -15.48 -1.12
CA TYR A 3 -2.11 -15.29 -0.01
C TYR A 3 -2.89 -14.87 1.23
N VAL A 4 -2.51 -15.42 2.38
CA VAL A 4 -3.05 -15.03 3.68
C VAL A 4 -1.87 -14.81 4.62
N ASN A 5 -1.87 -13.69 5.33
CA ASN A 5 -1.01 -13.52 6.48
C ASN A 5 -1.77 -13.87 7.76
N VAL A 6 -1.05 -14.43 8.72
CA VAL A 6 -1.52 -14.56 10.10
C VAL A 6 -0.94 -13.36 10.84
N HIS A 7 -1.78 -12.45 11.31
CA HIS A 7 -1.31 -11.27 12.05
C HIS A 7 -0.61 -11.74 13.33
N VAL A 8 0.63 -11.30 13.55
CA VAL A 8 1.57 -11.96 14.48
C VAL A 8 1.95 -13.36 13.98
N GLY A 9 2.44 -13.43 12.74
CA GLY A 9 2.75 -14.70 12.09
C GLY A 9 3.33 -14.61 10.68
N GLY A 10 3.15 -15.67 9.88
CA GLY A 10 3.80 -15.85 8.58
C GLY A 10 2.89 -15.63 7.38
N VAL A 11 3.35 -16.03 6.19
CA VAL A 11 2.55 -16.04 4.96
C VAL A 11 2.34 -17.48 4.49
N VAL A 12 1.09 -17.84 4.25
CA VAL A 12 0.69 -19.08 3.58
C VAL A 12 0.17 -18.78 2.18
N ARG A 13 0.44 -19.68 1.25
CA ARG A 13 0.10 -19.54 -0.18
C ARG A 13 -0.76 -20.72 -0.63
N SER A 14 -1.77 -20.41 -1.45
CA SER A 14 -2.55 -21.38 -2.19
C SER A 14 -2.45 -21.15 -3.70
N THR A 15 -2.26 -22.25 -4.44
CA THR A 15 -2.26 -22.26 -5.91
C THR A 15 -3.54 -22.86 -6.51
N ASP A 16 -4.43 -23.41 -5.68
CA ASP A 16 -5.61 -24.17 -6.11
C ASP A 16 -6.94 -23.49 -5.73
N GLY A 17 -6.91 -22.18 -5.53
CA GLY A 17 -8.09 -21.38 -5.18
C GLY A 17 -8.47 -21.44 -3.70
N GLY A 18 -7.52 -21.75 -2.82
CA GLY A 18 -7.70 -21.78 -1.37
C GLY A 18 -8.09 -23.14 -0.80
N ARG A 19 -8.01 -24.23 -1.60
CA ARG A 19 -8.33 -25.58 -1.13
C ARG A 19 -7.20 -26.17 -0.30
N THR A 20 -5.96 -25.93 -0.71
CA THR A 20 -4.76 -26.29 0.05
C THR A 20 -3.84 -25.10 0.24
N TRP A 21 -3.04 -25.15 1.32
CA TRP A 21 -2.19 -24.06 1.77
C TRP A 21 -0.81 -24.58 2.14
N THR A 22 0.23 -23.85 1.72
CA THR A 22 1.63 -24.14 2.05
C THR A 22 2.27 -22.91 2.68
N PRO A 23 2.91 -23.03 3.86
CA PRO A 23 3.70 -21.93 4.44
C PRO A 23 4.85 -21.56 3.50
N THR A 24 5.01 -20.25 3.26
CA THR A 24 6.07 -19.71 2.41
C THR A 24 6.94 -18.67 3.11
N LEU A 25 6.42 -18.07 4.18
CA LEU A 25 7.19 -17.24 5.08
C LEU A 25 6.88 -17.64 6.52
N ASP A 26 7.93 -17.75 7.33
CA ASP A 26 7.88 -18.28 8.69
C ASP A 26 7.06 -17.39 9.64
N ILE A 27 6.50 -18.00 10.70
CA ILE A 27 5.68 -17.32 11.70
C ILE A 27 6.45 -16.26 12.49
N GLU A 28 7.74 -16.48 12.72
CA GLU A 28 8.62 -15.57 13.46
C GLU A 28 8.93 -14.27 12.70
N ALA A 29 8.54 -14.18 11.42
CA ALA A 29 8.66 -12.95 10.65
C ALA A 29 7.70 -11.85 11.15
N ASP A 30 6.61 -12.21 11.84
CA ASP A 30 5.58 -11.29 12.36
C ASP A 30 5.08 -10.31 11.26
N VAL A 31 4.38 -10.89 10.29
CA VAL A 31 3.85 -10.23 9.09
C VAL A 31 2.53 -9.54 9.39
N HIS A 32 2.53 -8.22 9.28
CA HIS A 32 1.36 -7.38 9.51
C HIS A 32 0.49 -7.19 8.27
N GLN A 33 1.10 -7.15 7.08
CA GLN A 33 0.38 -7.00 5.81
C GLN A 33 1.09 -7.73 4.67
N VAL A 34 0.31 -8.30 3.75
CA VAL A 34 0.78 -8.81 2.45
C VAL A 34 0.08 -8.08 1.30
N LEU A 35 0.81 -7.78 0.23
CA LEU A 35 0.31 -7.10 -0.96
C LEU A 35 0.85 -7.80 -2.22
N ALA A 36 -0.03 -8.40 -3.02
CA ALA A 36 0.32 -8.84 -4.37
C ALA A 36 0.25 -7.65 -5.33
N HIS A 37 1.30 -7.41 -6.10
CA HIS A 37 1.33 -6.27 -7.01
C HIS A 37 0.29 -6.43 -8.13
N PRO A 38 -0.58 -5.42 -8.37
CA PRO A 38 -1.72 -5.58 -9.28
C PRO A 38 -1.32 -5.76 -10.76
N ALA A 39 -0.18 -5.18 -11.18
CA ALA A 39 0.27 -5.21 -12.57
C ALA A 39 1.57 -6.01 -12.83
N ARG A 40 2.26 -6.50 -11.79
CA ARG A 40 3.57 -7.17 -11.91
C ARG A 40 3.42 -8.57 -11.36
N ALA A 41 3.12 -9.51 -12.25
CA ALA A 41 2.91 -10.90 -11.85
C ALA A 41 4.15 -11.45 -11.13
N GLY A 42 3.94 -12.15 -10.02
CA GLY A 42 5.02 -12.71 -9.19
C GLY A 42 5.58 -11.76 -8.13
N LEU A 43 5.38 -10.44 -8.25
CA LEU A 43 5.78 -9.49 -7.22
C LEU A 43 4.80 -9.53 -6.03
N VAL A 44 5.30 -9.90 -4.86
CA VAL A 44 4.56 -9.90 -3.59
C VAL A 44 5.39 -9.18 -2.54
N LEU A 45 4.75 -8.28 -1.80
CA LEU A 45 5.36 -7.48 -0.75
C LEU A 45 4.76 -7.87 0.60
N ALA A 46 5.57 -7.85 1.65
CA ALA A 46 5.15 -8.13 3.03
C ALA A 46 5.73 -7.07 3.99
N ALA A 47 4.85 -6.36 4.70
CA ALA A 47 5.26 -5.54 5.84
C ALA A 47 5.36 -6.42 7.08
N ALA A 48 6.55 -6.53 7.67
CA ALA A 48 6.83 -7.43 8.77
C ALA A 48 7.61 -6.73 9.91
N ALA A 49 7.68 -7.36 11.09
CA ALA A 49 8.48 -6.85 12.20
C ALA A 49 9.99 -6.81 11.92
N ILE A 50 10.42 -7.54 10.89
CA ILE A 50 11.82 -7.68 10.49
C ILE A 50 12.20 -6.87 9.24
N GLY A 51 11.27 -6.08 8.67
CA GLY A 51 11.51 -5.25 7.49
C GLY A 51 10.51 -5.51 6.36
N LEU A 52 10.82 -5.01 5.16
CA LEU A 52 10.01 -5.26 3.97
C LEU A 52 10.45 -6.59 3.34
N GLY A 53 9.57 -7.58 3.36
CA GLY A 53 9.72 -8.80 2.58
C GLY A 53 9.33 -8.56 1.13
N VAL A 54 10.19 -8.96 0.19
CA VAL A 54 9.95 -8.88 -1.26
C VAL A 54 10.13 -10.26 -1.87
N SER A 55 9.13 -10.68 -2.63
CA SER A 55 9.18 -11.88 -3.45
C SER A 55 8.96 -11.51 -4.91
N ALA A 56 9.79 -12.04 -5.81
CA ALA A 56 9.67 -11.85 -7.25
C ALA A 56 9.15 -13.10 -7.99
N ASP A 57 8.96 -14.21 -7.27
CA ASP A 57 8.58 -15.52 -7.81
C ASP A 57 7.20 -15.99 -7.31
N GLY A 58 6.36 -15.03 -6.92
CA GLY A 58 5.00 -15.28 -6.46
C GLY A 58 4.93 -15.83 -5.04
N GLY A 59 5.85 -15.43 -4.18
CA GLY A 59 5.91 -15.81 -2.77
C GLY A 59 6.58 -17.16 -2.53
N GLN A 60 7.36 -17.70 -3.47
CA GLN A 60 8.10 -18.95 -3.23
C GLN A 60 9.38 -18.68 -2.44
N THR A 61 10.06 -17.57 -2.74
CA THR A 61 11.21 -17.10 -1.98
C THR A 61 11.05 -15.63 -1.60
N TRP A 62 11.69 -15.23 -0.52
CA TRP A 62 11.57 -13.89 0.08
C TRP A 62 12.96 -13.31 0.39
N ARG A 63 13.12 -12.02 0.14
CA ARG A 63 14.26 -11.22 0.59
C ARG A 63 13.76 -10.09 1.48
N PHE A 64 14.51 -9.76 2.52
CA PHE A 64 14.16 -8.69 3.44
C PHE A 64 15.08 -7.49 3.25
N ASP A 65 14.48 -6.30 3.22
CA ASP A 65 15.18 -5.03 3.13
C ASP A 65 14.80 -4.13 4.32
N THR A 66 15.82 -3.47 4.86
CA THR A 66 15.71 -2.50 5.95
C THR A 66 16.58 -1.26 5.72
N ASP A 67 17.26 -1.15 4.58
CA ASP A 67 18.25 -0.09 4.37
C ASP A 67 17.60 1.30 4.34
N GLY A 68 18.20 2.29 5.00
CA GLY A 68 17.63 3.63 5.16
C GLY A 68 16.49 3.76 6.19
N LEU A 69 15.99 2.66 6.76
CA LEU A 69 14.97 2.71 7.81
C LEU A 69 15.57 3.09 9.17
N HIS A 70 14.83 3.91 9.93
CA HIS A 70 15.18 4.18 11.33
C HIS A 70 14.84 3.01 12.27
N ALA A 71 13.89 2.15 11.86
CA ALA A 71 13.43 0.99 12.60
C ALA A 71 12.74 0.01 11.63
N ARG A 72 12.77 -1.28 11.98
CA ARG A 72 12.35 -2.39 11.11
C ARG A 72 10.90 -2.82 11.27
N TYR A 73 10.17 -2.31 12.27
CA TYR A 73 8.83 -2.79 12.58
C TYR A 73 7.82 -2.16 11.62
N LEU A 74 7.51 -2.87 10.52
CA LEU A 74 6.63 -2.38 9.46
C LEU A 74 5.21 -2.87 9.65
N ARG A 75 4.22 -1.99 9.49
CA ARG A 75 2.79 -2.37 9.65
C ARG A 75 1.99 -2.32 8.37
N ALA A 76 2.28 -1.33 7.53
CA ALA A 76 1.56 -1.12 6.29
C ALA A 76 2.50 -1.10 5.10
N VAL A 77 2.02 -1.61 3.97
CA VAL A 77 2.68 -1.54 2.65
C VAL A 77 1.64 -1.25 1.57
N THR A 78 1.98 -0.36 0.65
CA THR A 78 1.20 -0.08 -0.56
C THR A 78 2.13 0.27 -1.73
N VAL A 79 1.58 0.33 -2.94
CA VAL A 79 2.34 0.70 -4.15
C VAL A 79 1.59 1.80 -4.89
N ALA A 80 2.30 2.89 -5.20
CA ALA A 80 1.83 4.00 -6.01
C ALA A 80 2.76 4.18 -7.20
N GLY A 81 2.23 4.08 -8.42
CA GLY A 81 3.05 3.97 -9.62
C GLY A 81 4.06 2.83 -9.51
N ASP A 82 5.35 3.19 -9.52
CA ASP A 82 6.49 2.27 -9.39
C ASP A 82 7.21 2.42 -8.04
N THR A 83 6.56 3.07 -7.08
CA THR A 83 7.09 3.35 -5.74
C THR A 83 6.37 2.50 -4.71
N VAL A 84 7.13 1.75 -3.90
CA VAL A 84 6.59 1.13 -2.69
C VAL A 84 6.59 2.15 -1.56
N LEU A 85 5.50 2.21 -0.80
CA LEU A 85 5.44 2.97 0.44
C LEU A 85 5.15 2.04 1.62
N ILE A 86 5.83 2.29 2.72
CA ILE A 86 5.70 1.52 3.97
C ILE A 86 5.58 2.44 5.18
N SER A 87 4.89 1.96 6.21
CA SER A 87 4.96 2.55 7.55
C SER A 87 5.97 1.79 8.40
N ALA A 88 6.86 2.51 9.09
CA ALA A 88 7.86 1.95 9.98
C ALA A 88 7.77 2.60 11.37
N SER A 89 7.99 1.81 12.42
CA SER A 89 8.08 2.33 13.79
C SER A 89 9.05 1.55 14.67
N THR A 90 9.28 2.02 15.89
CA THR A 90 10.18 1.35 16.85
C THR A 90 9.55 0.13 17.54
N GLY A 91 8.32 -0.26 17.19
CA GLY A 91 7.63 -1.42 17.76
C GLY A 91 6.12 -1.26 17.92
N PRO A 92 5.43 -2.24 18.54
CA PRO A 92 3.96 -2.25 18.66
C PRO A 92 3.41 -1.05 19.45
N GLY A 93 4.12 -0.59 20.48
CA GLY A 93 3.81 0.64 21.24
C GLY A 93 4.74 1.81 20.91
N GLY A 94 5.44 1.75 19.78
CA GLY A 94 6.43 2.74 19.37
C GLY A 94 5.81 4.12 19.18
N ARG A 95 6.51 5.17 19.64
CA ARG A 95 6.07 6.58 19.53
C ARG A 95 6.75 7.36 18.42
N ARG A 96 7.48 6.64 17.57
CA ARG A 96 8.28 7.17 16.47
C ARG A 96 7.91 6.41 15.22
N ALA A 97 6.70 6.65 14.71
CA ALA A 97 6.29 6.13 13.41
C ALA A 97 6.60 7.14 12.30
N ALA A 98 6.87 6.64 11.10
CA ALA A 98 7.10 7.42 9.89
C ALA A 98 6.73 6.62 8.63
N VAL A 99 6.49 7.33 7.53
CA VAL A 99 6.30 6.74 6.20
C VAL A 99 7.61 6.82 5.43
N TYR A 100 7.92 5.74 4.72
CA TYR A 100 9.08 5.62 3.84
C TYR A 100 8.64 5.23 2.45
N ARG A 101 9.47 5.58 1.47
CA ARG A 101 9.28 5.22 0.06
C ARG A 101 10.57 4.69 -0.55
N GLN A 102 10.45 3.82 -1.53
CA GLN A 102 11.56 3.27 -2.32
C GLN A 102 11.04 2.94 -3.71
N ARG A 103 11.88 3.09 -4.73
CA ARG A 103 11.55 2.64 -6.10
C ARG A 103 11.66 1.11 -6.16
N LEU A 104 10.67 0.46 -6.75
CA LEU A 104 10.60 -1.00 -6.79
C LEU A 104 11.80 -1.65 -7.50
N ASP A 105 12.35 -0.97 -8.52
CA ASP A 105 13.39 -1.54 -9.40
C ASP A 105 14.82 -1.11 -9.04
N ASP A 106 14.98 -0.05 -8.24
CA ASP A 106 16.30 0.55 -7.99
C ASP A 106 17.04 -0.12 -6.83
N GLY A 107 16.34 -0.81 -5.93
CA GLY A 107 16.94 -1.49 -4.77
C GLY A 107 17.77 -0.58 -3.85
N GLY A 108 17.67 0.75 -4.01
CA GLY A 108 18.37 1.74 -3.17
C GLY A 108 17.71 1.89 -1.79
N PRO A 109 18.32 2.63 -0.86
CA PRO A 109 17.79 2.75 0.50
C PRO A 109 16.38 3.35 0.53
N PHE A 110 15.60 3.00 1.55
CA PHE A 110 14.33 3.67 1.82
C PHE A 110 14.55 5.15 2.15
N GLU A 111 13.82 6.00 1.45
CA GLU A 111 13.76 7.43 1.74
C GLU A 111 12.60 7.71 2.68
N ARG A 112 12.88 8.40 3.80
CA ARG A 112 11.82 8.89 4.67
C ARG A 112 11.02 9.98 3.95
N CYS A 113 9.70 9.86 3.94
CA CYS A 113 8.81 10.92 3.49
C CYS A 113 8.85 12.07 4.53
N ARG A 114 9.32 13.25 4.13
CA ARG A 114 9.49 14.41 5.04
C ARG A 114 8.70 15.64 4.60
N ASP A 115 8.63 15.91 3.31
CA ASP A 115 8.01 17.13 2.81
C ASP A 115 6.50 17.10 3.08
N GLY A 116 6.01 18.07 3.87
CA GLY A 116 4.63 18.14 4.31
C GLY A 116 4.22 17.17 5.43
N LEU A 117 5.16 16.39 6.00
CA LEU A 117 4.91 15.49 7.12
C LEU A 117 5.64 15.96 8.40
N PRO A 118 5.08 15.70 9.60
CA PRO A 118 5.82 15.91 10.84
C PRO A 118 7.02 14.98 10.91
N GLU A 119 7.99 15.31 11.78
CA GLU A 119 9.12 14.43 12.00
C GLU A 119 8.63 13.06 12.46
N TRP A 120 7.85 12.95 13.54
CA TRP A 120 7.35 11.67 14.04
C TRP A 120 5.84 11.66 14.22
N PHE A 121 5.22 10.51 13.94
CA PHE A 121 3.88 10.20 14.42
C PHE A 121 3.97 9.45 15.75
N ARG A 122 3.13 9.84 16.72
CA ARG A 122 3.09 9.19 18.03
C ARG A 122 2.45 7.81 18.00
N GLY A 123 1.47 7.62 17.12
CA GLY A 123 0.80 6.34 16.89
C GLY A 123 1.34 5.65 15.65
N ASN A 124 1.21 4.33 15.62
CA ASN A 124 1.50 3.54 14.44
C ASN A 124 0.55 3.89 13.28
N ILE A 125 1.06 3.81 12.05
CA ILE A 125 0.21 3.85 10.84
C ILE A 125 -0.07 2.39 10.47
N ASP A 126 -1.26 1.92 10.82
CA ASP A 126 -1.66 0.52 10.66
C ASP A 126 -1.94 0.13 9.21
N THR A 127 -1.94 -1.18 8.95
CA THR A 127 -2.21 -1.86 7.68
C THR A 127 -3.36 -1.26 6.85
N ALA A 128 -4.49 -0.94 7.49
CA ALA A 128 -5.66 -0.40 6.79
C ALA A 128 -5.64 1.13 6.61
N CYS A 129 -4.66 1.81 7.19
CA CYS A 129 -4.58 3.26 7.24
C CYS A 129 -3.68 3.87 6.15
N LEU A 130 -2.98 3.07 5.33
CA LEU A 130 -2.16 3.54 4.21
C LEU A 130 -2.68 2.91 2.91
N ALA A 131 -3.08 3.74 1.94
CA ALA A 131 -3.64 3.29 0.68
C ALA A 131 -3.11 4.11 -0.50
N ALA A 132 -3.09 3.49 -1.68
CA ALA A 132 -2.68 4.12 -2.93
C ALA A 132 -3.65 3.81 -4.08
N ALA A 133 -3.72 4.73 -5.04
CA ALA A 133 -4.43 4.55 -6.30
C ALA A 133 -3.76 5.40 -7.41
N GLY A 134 -3.15 4.76 -8.40
CA GLY A 134 -2.31 5.47 -9.36
C GLY A 134 -1.07 6.05 -8.68
N SER A 135 -0.79 7.34 -8.87
CA SER A 135 0.27 8.07 -8.15
C SER A 135 -0.18 8.62 -6.79
N ILE A 136 -1.48 8.55 -6.48
CA ILE A 136 -2.04 9.12 -5.26
C ILE A 136 -1.81 8.16 -4.10
N VAL A 137 -1.34 8.69 -2.98
CA VAL A 137 -1.23 7.98 -1.71
C VAL A 137 -1.96 8.78 -0.64
N ALA A 138 -2.63 8.11 0.28
CA ALA A 138 -3.16 8.73 1.47
C ALA A 138 -2.95 7.84 2.68
N PHE A 139 -2.76 8.47 3.84
CA PHE A 139 -2.83 7.76 5.10
C PHE A 139 -3.52 8.53 6.21
N GLY A 140 -4.12 7.77 7.12
CA GLY A 140 -4.76 8.24 8.33
C GLY A 140 -3.92 7.97 9.57
N THR A 141 -4.06 8.81 10.57
CA THR A 141 -3.37 8.68 11.86
C THR A 141 -4.34 8.44 13.01
N GLU A 142 -3.83 7.85 14.09
CA GLU A 142 -4.57 7.64 15.33
C GLU A 142 -5.04 8.96 15.97
N ASP A 143 -4.34 10.07 15.75
CA ASP A 143 -4.72 11.39 16.25
C ASP A 143 -5.67 12.16 15.32
N GLY A 144 -6.33 11.46 14.38
CA GLY A 144 -7.45 12.03 13.62
C GLY A 144 -7.04 12.93 12.47
N ARG A 145 -5.84 12.74 11.92
CA ARG A 145 -5.34 13.45 10.73
C ARG A 145 -5.33 12.53 9.52
N VAL A 146 -5.54 13.12 8.35
CA VAL A 146 -5.40 12.45 7.06
C VAL A 146 -4.45 13.25 6.19
N PHE A 147 -3.42 12.58 5.68
CA PHE A 147 -2.44 13.14 4.77
C PHE A 147 -2.62 12.51 3.39
N ARG A 148 -2.36 13.30 2.34
CA ARG A 148 -2.40 12.87 0.94
C ARG A 148 -1.15 13.34 0.21
N SER A 149 -0.65 12.51 -0.69
CA SER A 149 0.33 12.81 -1.71
C SER A 149 -0.29 12.51 -3.09
N ASP A 150 0.03 13.31 -4.09
CA ASP A 150 -0.38 13.11 -5.49
C ASP A 150 0.80 12.67 -6.39
N ASP A 151 1.99 12.53 -5.80
CA ASP A 151 3.29 12.35 -6.45
C ASP A 151 4.08 11.18 -5.85
N GLU A 152 3.40 10.05 -5.61
CA GLU A 152 4.02 8.80 -5.13
C GLU A 152 4.76 8.95 -3.79
N GLY A 153 4.27 9.82 -2.92
CA GLY A 153 4.81 10.07 -1.59
C GLY A 153 5.99 11.03 -1.54
N ALA A 154 6.30 11.73 -2.63
CA ALA A 154 7.37 12.73 -2.63
C ALA A 154 7.01 13.94 -1.76
N THR A 155 5.80 14.48 -1.92
CA THR A 155 5.28 15.60 -1.14
C THR A 155 3.90 15.28 -0.54
N TRP A 156 3.61 15.85 0.62
CA TRP A 156 2.38 15.56 1.36
C TRP A 156 1.62 16.81 1.76
N THR A 157 0.30 16.68 1.81
CA THR A 157 -0.61 17.72 2.31
C THR A 157 -1.53 17.13 3.37
N LEU A 158 -1.72 17.86 4.48
CA LEU A 158 -2.75 17.55 5.47
C LEU A 158 -4.12 17.92 4.90
N VAL A 159 -4.96 16.93 4.60
CA VAL A 159 -6.28 17.13 3.94
C VAL A 159 -7.45 17.09 4.92
N ALA A 160 -7.28 16.49 6.10
CA ALA A 160 -8.27 16.52 7.17
C ALA A 160 -7.61 16.47 8.56
N LYS A 161 -8.25 17.09 9.56
CA LYS A 161 -7.82 17.08 10.98
C LYS A 161 -9.03 17.20 11.90
N GLY A 162 -8.85 16.81 13.17
CA GLY A 162 -9.91 16.89 14.20
C GLY A 162 -10.94 15.76 14.09
N LEU A 163 -10.61 14.69 13.36
CA LEU A 163 -11.41 13.48 13.33
C LEU A 163 -11.16 12.65 14.60
N PRO A 164 -12.04 11.68 14.91
CA PRO A 164 -11.64 10.53 15.73
C PRO A 164 -10.47 9.77 15.09
N ALA A 165 -9.90 8.82 15.83
CA ALA A 165 -8.83 7.97 15.33
C ALA A 165 -9.17 7.36 13.96
N VAL A 166 -8.33 7.59 12.95
CA VAL A 166 -8.54 7.04 11.62
C VAL A 166 -8.14 5.58 11.64
N ARG A 167 -9.10 4.70 11.35
CA ARG A 167 -8.92 3.23 11.36
C ARG A 167 -8.83 2.62 9.97
N CYS A 168 -9.20 3.37 8.95
CA CYS A 168 -9.16 2.92 7.57
C CYS A 168 -9.08 4.12 6.62
N VAL A 169 -8.30 3.98 5.55
CA VAL A 169 -8.31 4.86 4.38
C VAL A 169 -8.46 3.99 3.14
N ALA A 170 -9.37 4.37 2.26
CA ALA A 170 -9.56 3.74 0.96
C ALA A 170 -9.49 4.81 -0.13
N LEU A 171 -8.82 4.48 -1.23
CA LEU A 171 -8.73 5.33 -2.41
C LEU A 171 -9.31 4.59 -3.61
N ALA A 172 -10.01 5.33 -4.45
CA ALA A 172 -10.48 4.85 -5.74
C ALA A 172 -10.26 5.94 -6.78
N LEU A 173 -9.73 5.57 -7.95
CA LEU A 173 -9.71 6.49 -9.09
C LEU A 173 -11.14 6.61 -9.62
N ALA A 174 -11.61 7.85 -9.77
CA ALA A 174 -12.84 8.07 -10.52
C ALA A 174 -12.61 7.60 -11.97
N PRO A 175 -13.57 6.90 -12.60
CA PRO A 175 -13.48 6.65 -14.03
C PRO A 175 -13.33 7.98 -14.75
N ALA A 176 -12.41 8.04 -15.73
CA ALA A 176 -12.28 9.19 -16.60
C ALA A 176 -13.69 9.54 -17.10
N ARG A 177 -14.13 10.79 -16.93
CA ARG A 177 -15.42 11.24 -17.47
C ARG A 177 -15.38 10.98 -18.97
N GLY A 178 -16.03 9.91 -19.42
CA GLY A 178 -16.23 9.67 -20.84
C GLY A 178 -16.91 10.89 -21.43
N GLN A 179 -16.34 11.44 -22.50
CA GLN A 179 -17.08 12.38 -23.33
C GLN A 179 -18.39 11.68 -23.69
N LEU A 180 -19.51 12.22 -23.19
CA LEU A 180 -20.84 11.86 -23.65
C LEU A 180 -20.85 12.17 -25.15
N THR A 181 -20.62 11.16 -25.98
CA THR A 181 -20.94 11.25 -27.39
C THR A 181 -22.46 11.30 -27.45
N SER A 182 -23.01 12.46 -27.79
CA SER A 182 -24.44 12.60 -28.04
C SER A 182 -24.85 11.55 -29.08
N PRO A 183 -25.92 10.77 -28.85
CA PRO A 183 -26.38 9.82 -29.86
C PRO A 183 -26.67 10.60 -31.15
N ARG A 184 -26.05 10.18 -32.25
CA ARG A 184 -26.39 10.67 -33.58
C ARG A 184 -27.85 10.31 -33.84
N VAL A 185 -28.72 11.32 -33.86
CA VAL A 185 -30.08 11.18 -34.37
C VAL A 185 -29.96 10.85 -35.86
N ALA A 186 -30.37 9.65 -36.25
CA ALA A 186 -30.52 9.30 -37.65
C ALA A 186 -31.67 10.15 -38.24
N PRO A 187 -31.51 10.74 -39.44
CA PRO A 187 -32.60 11.47 -40.08
C PRO A 187 -33.75 10.50 -40.42
N PRO A 188 -35.01 10.98 -40.40
CA PRO A 188 -36.15 10.14 -40.73
C PRO A 188 -36.07 9.69 -42.20
N THR A 189 -36.23 8.40 -42.42
CA THR A 189 -36.45 7.81 -43.74
C THR A 189 -37.82 8.24 -44.25
N SER A 190 -37.84 9.04 -45.32
CA SER A 190 -39.06 9.32 -46.07
C SER A 190 -39.47 8.08 -46.87
N PHE A 191 -40.65 7.51 -46.57
CA PHE A 191 -41.33 6.61 -47.50
C PHE A 191 -42.27 7.46 -48.37
N GLY A 192 -41.96 7.55 -49.66
CA GLY A 192 -42.87 8.09 -50.68
C GLY A 192 -43.79 6.98 -51.21
N LEU A 193 -45.05 7.33 -51.44
CA LEU A 193 -45.94 6.68 -52.40
C LEU A 193 -45.96 7.52 -53.67
#